data_AF-A0A1D6EBK3-F1
#
_entry.id   AF-A0A1D6EBK3-F1
#
_cell.length_a   1.000
_cell.length_b   1.000
_cell.length_c   1.000
_cell.angle_alpha   90.00
_cell.angle_beta   90.00
_cell.angle_gamma   90.00
#
_symmetry.space_group_name_H-M   'P 1'
#
loop_
_entity.id
_entity.type
_entity.pdbx_description
1 polymer ?
#
loop_
_entity_poly.entity_id
_entity_poly.type
_entity_poly.pdbx_seq_one_letter_code
_entity_poly.pdbx_strand_id
1 'polypeptide(L)'
;MEHMRFDIMSGSIRILVVLCLKLLRTRKSPAKQTARNLFRGGDDEDDSADADTNDPAVPRSLGRVGVGHMVYISGLTCALSSTNILEVSWREKEPGSLFVNLSLLPALLNSSCLHNLSPLSDLPRSTNRTHISHVRLDGIDCDSLKVSLFHNICGSVVNEHSGVLQCSFCKCACESVCVCGFQLHLTIADDSADVLAWCVGQTAVEFLQISPDEYLELPEDERAMYLYTLQNESFVVAIANTRKRVDGCAVGDEAVPAWEITRAQKCE
;
A
#
# COMPACT_ATOMS: atom_id res chain seq x y z
N MET A 1 18.08 10.67 2.29
CA MET A 1 16.81 11.40 2.04
C MET A 1 16.17 10.79 0.79
N GLU A 2 15.26 9.83 0.96
CA GLU A 2 14.62 9.15 -0.18
C GLU A 2 13.38 9.94 -0.64
N HIS A 3 13.38 10.37 -1.89
CA HIS A 3 12.22 10.98 -2.55
C HIS A 3 11.27 9.88 -2.99
N MET A 4 10.04 9.85 -2.47
CA MET A 4 8.97 9.05 -3.07
C MET A 4 8.50 9.78 -4.34
N ARG A 5 9.01 9.36 -5.49
CA ARG A 5 8.58 9.86 -6.80
C ARG A 5 7.36 9.06 -7.22
N PHE A 6 6.19 9.69 -7.14
CA PHE A 6 4.98 9.14 -7.74
C PHE A 6 4.94 9.59 -9.20
N ASP A 7 5.33 8.72 -10.12
CA ASP A 7 5.04 8.95 -11.53
C ASP A 7 3.53 8.85 -11.71
N ILE A 8 2.86 9.99 -11.93
CA ILE A 8 1.47 10.03 -12.39
C ILE A 8 1.45 9.58 -13.85
N MET A 9 1.69 8.29 -14.07
CA MET A 9 1.44 7.65 -15.34
C MET A 9 -0.04 7.28 -15.36
N SER A 10 -0.77 7.91 -16.28
CA SER A 10 -2.15 7.60 -16.66
C SER A 10 -2.40 6.08 -16.58
N GLY A 11 -3.05 5.63 -15.51
CA GLY A 11 -3.05 4.21 -15.19
C GLY A 11 -3.80 3.91 -13.91
N SER A 12 -3.10 3.81 -12.78
CA SER A 12 -3.55 2.93 -11.68
C SER A 12 -3.40 3.48 -10.27
N ILE A 13 -3.00 4.74 -10.11
CA ILE A 13 -3.08 5.42 -8.81
C ILE A 13 -4.20 6.44 -8.93
N ARG A 14 -5.40 6.10 -8.43
CA ARG A 14 -6.40 7.13 -8.15
C ARG A 14 -5.94 7.86 -6.90
N ILE A 15 -5.07 8.85 -7.07
CA ILE A 15 -4.89 9.86 -6.03
C ILE A 15 -6.22 10.60 -5.99
N LEU A 16 -7.00 10.41 -4.92
CA LEU A 16 -8.12 11.30 -4.64
C LEU A 16 -7.52 12.62 -4.19
N VAL A 17 -7.11 13.45 -5.15
CA VAL A 17 -6.75 14.84 -4.88
C VAL A 17 -8.07 15.55 -4.61
N VAL A 18 -8.47 15.61 -3.34
CA VAL A 18 -9.49 16.59 -2.92
C VAL A 18 -8.82 17.96 -3.00
N LEU A 19 -8.82 18.52 -4.20
CA LEU A 19 -8.49 19.92 -4.45
C LEU A 19 -9.58 20.75 -3.77
N CYS A 20 -9.40 21.06 -2.49
CA CYS A 20 -10.02 22.21 -1.88
C CYS A 20 -9.47 23.46 -2.58
N LEU A 21 -9.99 23.76 -3.77
CA LEU A 21 -9.87 25.04 -4.45
C LEU A 21 -10.56 26.10 -3.58
N LYS A 22 -9.89 26.53 -2.50
CA LYS A 22 -10.15 27.82 -1.88
C LYS A 22 -9.72 28.89 -2.88
N LEU A 23 -10.69 29.29 -3.71
CA LEU A 23 -10.86 30.63 -4.24
C LEU A 23 -9.64 31.24 -4.94
N LEU A 24 -9.33 30.76 -6.14
CA LEU A 24 -8.82 31.67 -7.18
C LEU A 24 -10.00 32.25 -7.96
N ARG A 25 -10.72 33.17 -7.31
CA ARG A 25 -11.51 34.18 -8.02
C ARG A 25 -10.90 35.56 -7.75
N THR A 26 -10.17 36.01 -8.76
CA THR A 26 -10.06 37.39 -9.23
C THR A 26 -9.56 38.46 -8.25
N ARG A 27 -8.35 38.99 -8.49
CA ARG A 27 -8.18 40.36 -8.99
C ARG A 27 -6.74 40.61 -9.46
N LYS A 28 -6.66 41.50 -10.46
CA LYS A 28 -5.51 41.92 -11.24
C LYS A 28 -4.33 42.44 -10.39
N SER A 29 -3.12 42.19 -10.89
CA SER A 29 -1.84 42.88 -10.65
C SER A 29 -1.93 44.43 -10.85
N PRO A 30 -0.94 45.30 -10.52
CA PRO A 30 0.38 45.15 -9.85
C PRO A 30 0.61 46.16 -8.69
N ALA A 31 1.66 45.98 -7.86
CA ALA A 31 2.59 47.07 -7.45
C ALA A 31 3.63 46.61 -6.41
N LYS A 32 4.85 47.10 -6.59
CA LYS A 32 5.98 47.12 -5.66
C LYS A 32 5.59 47.67 -4.28
N GLN A 33 6.08 47.07 -3.19
CA GLN A 33 6.69 47.87 -2.13
C GLN A 33 7.56 47.06 -1.15
N THR A 34 8.73 47.64 -0.93
CA THR A 34 9.85 47.31 -0.05
C THR A 34 9.53 47.61 1.42
N ALA A 35 9.96 46.76 2.35
CA ALA A 35 10.34 47.10 3.73
C ALA A 35 11.16 45.92 4.30
N ARG A 36 12.49 45.91 4.25
CA ARG A 36 13.46 46.52 5.19
C ARG A 36 13.22 46.18 6.68
N ASN A 37 14.02 45.21 7.13
CA ASN A 37 14.87 45.17 8.34
C ASN A 37 14.24 45.32 9.73
N LEU A 38 14.60 44.37 10.60
CA LEU A 38 15.11 44.48 11.98
C LEU A 38 15.16 43.02 12.50
N PHE A 39 16.29 42.37 12.78
CA PHE A 39 17.43 42.77 13.59
C PHE A 39 18.76 42.19 13.08
N ARG A 40 19.84 42.86 13.47
CA ARG A 40 21.22 42.71 13.05
C ARG A 40 22.05 42.24 14.26
N GLY A 41 23.06 41.41 14.00
CA GLY A 41 24.18 41.10 14.90
C GLY A 41 24.48 39.61 14.89
N GLY A 42 25.67 39.11 14.61
CA GLY A 42 26.95 39.71 14.21
C GLY A 42 27.91 38.54 13.97
N ASP A 43 28.63 38.61 12.85
CA ASP A 43 30.01 38.19 12.55
C ASP A 43 30.66 37.04 13.37
N ASP A 44 30.97 35.92 12.70
CA ASP A 44 32.34 35.49 12.33
C ASP A 44 32.48 33.97 12.17
N GLU A 45 33.31 33.60 11.20
CA GLU A 45 33.65 32.28 10.66
C GLU A 45 34.44 31.41 11.65
N ASP A 46 34.21 30.09 11.69
CA ASP A 46 35.22 29.07 11.33
C ASP A 46 34.80 27.62 11.68
N ASP A 47 35.04 26.76 10.68
CA ASP A 47 35.53 25.38 10.67
C ASP A 47 35.10 24.30 11.70
N SER A 48 34.68 23.20 11.08
CA SER A 48 34.92 21.80 11.44
C SER A 48 34.17 21.18 12.63
N ALA A 49 33.35 20.17 12.33
CA ALA A 49 33.56 18.80 12.77
C ALA A 49 32.32 17.96 12.41
N ASP A 50 32.59 16.82 11.77
CA ASP A 50 31.64 15.75 11.49
C ASP A 50 30.80 15.41 12.72
N ALA A 51 29.52 15.78 12.69
CA ALA A 51 28.51 15.20 13.56
C ALA A 51 27.78 14.13 12.74
N ASP A 52 28.25 12.90 12.88
CA ASP A 52 27.54 11.66 12.59
C ASP A 52 26.23 11.65 13.40
N THR A 53 25.22 12.39 12.94
CA THR A 53 23.87 12.27 13.46
C THR A 53 23.31 10.99 12.85
N ASN A 54 23.55 9.88 13.55
CA ASN A 54 22.69 8.69 13.51
C ASN A 54 21.28 9.15 13.92
N ASP A 55 20.56 9.72 12.97
CA ASP A 55 19.18 10.12 13.12
C ASP A 55 18.38 8.82 13.25
N PRO A 56 17.78 8.52 14.42
CA PRO A 56 17.07 7.27 14.62
C PRO A 56 15.96 7.20 13.57
N ALA A 57 15.96 6.12 12.78
CA ALA A 57 14.98 5.90 11.72
C ALA A 57 13.56 6.03 12.29
N VAL A 58 12.95 7.20 12.05
CA VAL A 58 11.61 7.51 12.55
C VAL A 58 10.63 6.50 11.93
N PRO A 59 9.77 5.84 12.74
CA PRO A 59 8.84 4.83 12.25
C PRO A 59 7.91 5.40 11.16
N ARG A 60 7.99 4.85 9.95
CA ARG A 60 7.13 5.19 8.81
C ARG A 60 5.72 4.63 9.04
N SER A 61 4.78 5.42 9.56
CA SER A 61 3.43 4.94 9.95
C SER A 61 2.45 4.65 8.78
N LEU A 62 2.96 4.43 7.57
CA LEU A 62 2.16 4.32 6.34
C LEU A 62 1.49 2.94 6.17
N GLY A 63 1.94 1.93 6.90
CA GLY A 63 1.57 0.54 6.65
C GLY A 63 2.02 0.06 5.25
N ARG A 64 1.44 -1.05 4.79
CA ARG A 64 1.70 -1.57 3.44
C ARG A 64 0.93 -0.75 2.42
N VAL A 65 1.65 -0.13 1.48
CA VAL A 65 1.07 0.58 0.33
C VAL A 65 1.66 -0.02 -0.93
N GLY A 66 0.80 -0.62 -1.75
CA GLY A 66 1.16 -1.24 -3.02
C GLY A 66 0.31 -0.74 -4.18
N VAL A 67 0.52 -1.33 -5.35
CA VAL A 67 -0.32 -1.07 -6.52
C VAL A 67 -1.79 -1.39 -6.20
N GLY A 68 -2.70 -0.59 -6.71
CA GLY A 68 -4.14 -0.78 -6.49
C GLY A 68 -4.68 -0.22 -5.17
N HIS A 69 -3.80 0.17 -4.24
CA HIS A 69 -4.23 0.85 -3.03
C HIS A 69 -4.73 2.27 -3.33
N MET A 70 -5.79 2.67 -2.63
CA MET A 70 -6.33 4.01 -2.67
C MET A 70 -5.77 4.80 -1.50
N VAL A 71 -5.18 5.96 -1.79
CA VAL A 71 -4.54 6.80 -0.78
C VAL A 71 -5.02 8.25 -0.90
N TYR A 72 -5.14 8.90 0.24
CA TYR A 72 -5.32 10.34 0.35
C TYR A 72 -3.99 10.95 0.80
N ILE A 73 -3.54 11.98 0.07
CA ILE A 73 -2.29 12.67 0.34
C ILE A 73 -2.54 14.17 0.37
N SER A 74 -2.15 14.84 1.46
CA SER A 74 -2.11 16.31 1.56
C SER A 74 -0.67 16.81 1.71
N GLY A 75 -0.45 18.10 1.45
CA GLY A 75 0.88 18.69 1.47
C GLY A 75 1.72 18.31 0.24
N LEU A 76 1.07 18.14 -0.91
CA LEU A 76 1.76 17.89 -2.17
C LEU A 76 2.41 19.17 -2.69
N THR A 77 3.71 19.11 -2.98
CA THR A 77 4.41 20.13 -3.76
C THR A 77 4.30 19.75 -5.24
N CYS A 78 3.75 20.67 -6.04
CA CYS A 78 3.54 20.48 -7.47
C CYS A 78 4.58 21.28 -8.26
N ALA A 79 5.21 20.65 -9.23
CA ALA A 79 6.12 21.29 -10.18
C ALA A 79 5.71 20.93 -11.61
N LEU A 80 5.88 21.87 -12.54
CA LEU A 80 5.71 21.58 -13.96
C LEU A 80 7.07 21.24 -14.55
N SER A 81 7.20 20.06 -15.14
CA SER A 81 8.44 19.64 -15.81
C SER A 81 8.69 20.49 -17.07
N SER A 82 9.92 20.44 -17.57
CA SER A 82 10.28 21.03 -18.87
C SER A 82 9.51 20.41 -20.06
N THR A 83 8.90 19.25 -19.86
CA THR A 83 8.05 18.56 -20.84
C THR A 83 6.55 18.81 -20.63
N ASN A 84 6.18 19.80 -19.81
CA ASN A 84 4.80 20.11 -19.42
C ASN A 84 4.07 18.97 -18.69
N ILE A 85 4.81 18.11 -17.98
CA ILE A 85 4.24 17.08 -17.12
C ILE A 85 4.10 17.67 -15.72
N LEU A 86 2.92 17.54 -15.12
CA LEU A 86 2.71 17.91 -13.72
C LEU A 86 3.33 16.83 -12.84
N GLU A 87 4.45 17.16 -12.19
CA GLU A 87 5.09 16.31 -11.19
C GLU A 87 4.61 16.72 -9.81
N VAL A 88 4.30 15.72 -8.98
CA VAL A 88 3.95 15.93 -7.58
C VAL A 88 4.98 15.25 -6.70
N SER A 89 5.37 15.93 -5.64
CA SER A 89 6.27 15.40 -4.62
C SER A 89 5.63 15.58 -3.26
N TRP A 90 5.91 14.64 -2.37
CA TRP A 90 5.40 14.64 -1.00
C TRP A 90 6.53 14.36 -0.03
N ARG A 91 6.53 15.03 1.12
CA ARG A 91 7.48 14.80 2.20
C ARG A 91 6.73 14.64 3.51
N GLU A 92 7.01 13.55 4.22
CA GLU A 92 6.31 13.13 5.44
C GLU A 92 6.41 14.12 6.62
N LYS A 93 7.49 14.91 6.66
CA LYS A 93 7.79 15.82 7.78
C LYS A 93 7.52 17.30 7.49
N GLU A 94 6.84 17.60 6.39
CA GLU A 94 6.50 18.99 6.07
C GLU A 94 5.22 19.43 6.80
N PRO A 95 5.14 20.65 7.34
CA PRO A 95 3.90 21.14 7.95
C PRO A 95 2.70 21.02 7.01
N GLY A 96 1.66 20.28 7.43
CA GLY A 96 0.46 20.02 6.62
C GLY A 96 0.55 18.81 5.69
N SER A 97 1.64 18.05 5.71
CA SER A 97 1.73 16.75 5.04
C SER A 97 0.93 15.69 5.80
N LEU A 98 -0.01 15.05 5.11
CA LEU A 98 -0.77 13.91 5.62
C LEU A 98 -0.80 12.83 4.56
N PHE A 99 -0.69 11.58 4.98
CA PHE A 99 -0.87 10.42 4.13
C PHE A 99 -1.83 9.45 4.82
N VAL A 100 -2.90 9.06 4.14
CA VAL A 100 -3.90 8.13 4.66
C VAL A 100 -4.14 7.04 3.62
N ASN A 101 -3.96 5.79 4.01
CA ASN A 101 -4.32 4.64 3.19
C ASN A 101 -5.84 4.38 3.31
N LEU A 102 -6.60 4.80 2.29
CA LEU A 102 -8.05 4.65 2.24
C LEU A 102 -8.47 3.20 1.95
N SER A 103 -7.58 2.35 1.43
CA SER A 103 -7.88 0.93 1.21
C SER A 103 -8.20 0.16 2.48
N LEU A 104 -7.83 0.70 3.64
CA LEU A 104 -8.12 0.09 4.94
C LEU A 104 -9.53 0.42 5.44
N LEU A 105 -10.26 1.33 4.79
CA LEU A 105 -11.59 1.74 5.21
C LEU A 105 -12.63 0.72 4.72
N PRO A 106 -13.51 0.19 5.61
CA PRO A 106 -14.64 -0.66 5.21
C PRO A 106 -15.55 0.04 4.19
N ALA A 107 -15.64 1.38 4.25
CA ALA A 107 -16.40 2.18 3.30
C ALA A 107 -15.94 2.00 1.85
N LEU A 108 -14.67 1.63 1.60
CA LEU A 108 -14.17 1.37 0.25
C LEU A 108 -14.96 0.26 -0.43
N LEU A 109 -15.30 -0.82 0.29
CA LEU A 109 -16.03 -1.96 -0.27
C LEU A 109 -17.55 -1.83 -0.12
N ASN A 110 -18.03 -1.05 0.85
CA ASN A 110 -19.47 -0.94 1.14
C ASN A 110 -20.16 0.28 0.50
N SER A 111 -19.40 1.22 -0.08
CA SER A 111 -19.97 2.45 -0.65
C SER A 111 -20.08 2.39 -2.16
N SER A 112 -21.30 2.27 -2.66
CA SER A 112 -21.63 2.43 -4.09
C SER A 112 -21.30 3.83 -4.64
N CYS A 113 -21.05 4.82 -3.78
CA CYS A 113 -20.58 6.14 -4.17
C CYS A 113 -19.09 6.16 -4.56
N LEU A 114 -18.30 5.18 -4.09
CA LEU A 114 -16.85 5.12 -4.34
C LEU A 114 -16.49 4.22 -5.51
N HIS A 115 -17.32 3.21 -5.80
CA HIS A 115 -17.08 2.23 -6.84
C HIS A 115 -18.37 1.57 -7.33
N ASN A 116 -18.25 0.95 -8.51
CA ASN A 116 -19.25 0.00 -9.01
C ASN A 116 -18.65 -1.39 -8.93
N LEU A 117 -19.49 -2.39 -8.68
CA LEU A 117 -19.09 -3.78 -8.78
C LEU A 117 -18.80 -4.13 -10.24
N SER A 118 -17.69 -4.82 -10.49
CA SER A 118 -17.32 -5.34 -11.79
C SER A 118 -17.17 -6.86 -11.74
N PRO A 119 -17.63 -7.60 -12.76
CA PRO A 119 -17.38 -9.03 -12.86
C PRO A 119 -15.88 -9.33 -13.04
N LEU A 120 -15.44 -10.52 -12.63
CA LEU A 120 -14.06 -10.96 -12.77
C LEU A 120 -13.61 -11.07 -14.23
N SER A 121 -14.54 -11.35 -15.15
CA SER A 121 -14.28 -11.36 -16.60
C SER A 121 -13.82 -10.00 -17.18
N ASP A 122 -13.99 -8.90 -16.45
CA ASP A 122 -13.49 -7.57 -16.87
C ASP A 122 -12.02 -7.33 -16.49
N LEU A 123 -11.46 -8.11 -15.55
CA LEU A 123 -10.07 -7.92 -15.09
C LEU A 123 -9.04 -7.89 -16.23
N PRO A 124 -9.05 -8.81 -17.21
CA PRO A 124 -8.08 -8.78 -18.31
C PRO A 124 -8.19 -7.53 -19.20
N ARG A 125 -9.37 -6.88 -19.23
CA ARG A 125 -9.68 -5.74 -20.10
C ARG A 125 -9.15 -4.42 -19.54
N SER A 126 -9.01 -4.30 -18.22
CA SER A 126 -8.52 -3.08 -17.56
C SER A 126 -7.54 -3.35 -16.44
N THR A 127 -6.39 -3.93 -16.80
CA THR A 127 -5.26 -4.20 -15.89
C THR A 127 -4.68 -2.96 -15.21
N ASN A 128 -5.07 -1.76 -15.63
CA ASN A 128 -4.61 -0.52 -15.02
C ASN A 128 -5.55 -0.02 -13.91
N ARG A 129 -6.54 -0.75 -13.42
CA ARG A 129 -7.42 -0.24 -12.35
C ARG A 129 -7.56 -1.25 -11.22
N THR A 130 -7.89 -0.73 -10.04
CA THR A 130 -8.46 -1.54 -8.96
C THR A 130 -9.91 -1.83 -9.32
N HIS A 131 -10.27 -3.10 -9.24
CA HIS A 131 -11.61 -3.61 -9.42
C HIS A 131 -12.21 -3.96 -8.08
N ILE A 132 -13.51 -3.73 -7.92
CA ILE A 132 -14.24 -4.20 -6.75
C ILE A 132 -15.27 -5.22 -7.24
N SER A 133 -15.21 -6.42 -6.69
CA SER A 133 -15.94 -7.58 -7.19
C SER A 133 -16.57 -8.35 -6.03
N HIS A 134 -17.77 -8.88 -6.26
CA HIS A 134 -18.37 -9.87 -5.37
C HIS A 134 -17.93 -11.25 -5.85
N VAL A 135 -17.34 -12.05 -4.97
CA VAL A 135 -16.70 -13.31 -5.32
C VAL A 135 -17.02 -14.38 -4.28
N ARG A 136 -16.93 -15.63 -4.70
CA ARG A 136 -16.92 -16.82 -3.85
C ARG A 136 -15.49 -17.34 -3.78
N LEU A 137 -15.09 -17.81 -2.61
CA LEU A 137 -13.83 -18.53 -2.46
C LEU A 137 -13.98 -19.93 -3.07
N ASP A 138 -13.30 -20.19 -4.17
CA ASP A 138 -13.37 -21.50 -4.85
C ASP A 138 -12.50 -22.55 -4.14
N GLY A 139 -11.37 -22.12 -3.59
CA GLY A 139 -10.50 -22.98 -2.79
C GLY A 139 -9.22 -22.31 -2.35
N ILE A 140 -8.62 -22.87 -1.30
CA ILE A 140 -7.27 -22.58 -0.83
C ILE A 140 -6.55 -23.93 -0.73
N ASP A 141 -5.51 -24.13 -1.54
CA ASP A 141 -4.66 -25.31 -1.38
C ASP A 141 -3.84 -25.19 -0.09
N CYS A 142 -3.60 -26.30 0.61
CA CYS A 142 -2.84 -26.28 1.87
C CYS A 142 -1.42 -25.71 1.69
N ASP A 143 -0.80 -25.96 0.54
CA ASP A 143 0.54 -25.45 0.20
C ASP A 143 0.53 -23.97 -0.21
N SER A 144 -0.66 -23.40 -0.46
CA SER A 144 -0.85 -22.01 -0.87
C SER A 144 -0.93 -21.03 0.31
N LEU A 145 -0.94 -21.53 1.55
CA LEU A 145 -0.93 -20.73 2.76
C LEU A 145 0.42 -20.82 3.47
N LYS A 146 1.12 -19.68 3.55
CA LYS A 146 2.39 -19.56 4.26
C LYS A 146 2.29 -18.54 5.38
N VAL A 147 2.74 -18.91 6.58
CA VAL A 147 2.95 -17.95 7.66
C VAL A 147 4.34 -17.34 7.53
N SER A 148 4.45 -16.02 7.57
CA SER A 148 5.72 -15.28 7.44
C SER A 148 5.79 -14.14 8.43
N LEU A 149 7.01 -13.65 8.68
CA LEU A 149 7.22 -12.46 9.51
C LEU A 149 7.05 -11.20 8.66
N PHE A 150 6.28 -10.26 9.18
CA PHE A 150 6.04 -8.95 8.57
C PHE A 150 6.55 -7.85 9.48
N HIS A 151 7.14 -6.83 8.88
CA HIS A 151 7.55 -5.64 9.62
C HIS A 151 6.30 -4.84 10.01
N ASN A 152 6.03 -4.67 11.30
CA ASN A 152 4.81 -4.03 11.82
C ASN A 152 4.59 -2.62 11.26
N ILE A 153 5.68 -1.89 10.99
CA ILE A 153 5.63 -0.49 10.54
C ILE A 153 5.20 -0.38 9.06
N CYS A 154 5.85 -1.13 8.16
CA CYS A 154 5.61 -1.00 6.71
C CYS A 154 4.79 -2.16 6.12
N GLY A 155 4.42 -3.16 6.92
CA GLY A 155 3.69 -4.36 6.50
C GLY A 155 4.39 -5.16 5.40
N SER A 156 5.70 -4.98 5.20
CA SER A 156 6.47 -5.74 4.23
C SER A 156 7.01 -7.02 4.87
N VAL A 157 7.11 -8.08 4.07
CA VAL A 157 7.67 -9.36 4.49
C VAL A 157 9.14 -9.16 4.86
N VAL A 158 9.53 -9.72 5.99
CA VAL A 158 10.91 -9.69 6.49
C VAL A 158 11.57 -10.99 6.10
N ASN A 159 12.73 -10.88 5.46
CA ASN A 159 13.55 -12.02 5.11
C ASN A 159 14.78 -12.03 6.03
N GLU A 160 15.19 -13.22 6.45
CA GLU A 160 16.45 -13.38 7.15
C GLU A 160 17.60 -13.26 6.13
N HIS A 161 18.53 -12.32 6.37
CA HIS A 161 19.75 -12.20 5.58
C HIS A 161 20.94 -12.23 6.55
N SER A 162 21.79 -13.26 6.41
CA SER A 162 23.00 -13.41 7.22
C SER A 162 22.76 -13.42 8.75
N GLY A 163 21.64 -13.99 9.19
CA GLY A 163 21.26 -14.08 10.61
C GLY A 163 20.60 -12.83 11.19
N VAL A 164 20.38 -11.79 10.37
CA VAL A 164 19.69 -10.55 10.78
C VAL A 164 18.38 -10.43 10.01
N LEU A 165 17.29 -10.16 10.74
CA LEU A 165 15.99 -9.87 10.16
C LEU A 165 16.00 -8.46 9.55
N GLN A 166 15.98 -8.38 8.22
CA GLN A 166 15.99 -7.10 7.50
C GLN A 166 14.73 -6.93 6.64
N CYS A 167 14.11 -5.75 6.75
CA CYS A 167 13.04 -5.36 5.85
C CYS A 167 13.62 -4.78 4.56
N SER A 168 13.28 -5.36 3.40
CA SER A 168 13.71 -4.87 2.09
C SER A 168 13.23 -3.45 1.77
N PHE A 169 12.10 -3.03 2.35
CA PHE A 169 11.50 -1.71 2.14
C PHE A 169 12.10 -0.64 3.05
N CYS A 170 12.19 -0.92 4.35
CA CYS A 170 12.73 0.05 5.31
C CYS A 170 14.27 0.05 5.35
N LYS A 171 14.91 -1.05 4.92
CA LYS A 171 16.36 -1.31 5.04
C LYS A 171 16.90 -1.27 6.47
N CYS A 172 16.03 -1.23 7.47
CA CYS A 172 16.36 -1.26 8.90
C CYS A 172 16.40 -2.70 9.44
N ALA A 173 17.13 -2.93 10.53
CA ALA A 173 17.06 -4.16 11.32
C ALA A 173 15.71 -4.21 12.06
N CYS A 174 14.99 -5.32 11.94
CA CYS A 174 13.59 -5.47 12.38
C CYS A 174 13.44 -6.31 13.67
N GLU A 175 14.52 -6.57 14.40
CA GLU A 175 14.60 -7.58 15.46
C GLU A 175 13.52 -7.48 16.56
N SER A 176 12.94 -6.29 16.80
CA SER A 176 11.90 -6.08 17.83
C SER A 176 10.54 -5.63 17.29
N VAL A 177 10.33 -5.62 15.97
CA VAL A 177 9.17 -4.97 15.32
C VAL A 177 8.49 -5.88 14.29
N CYS A 178 8.66 -7.19 14.40
CA CYS A 178 8.04 -8.17 13.52
C CYS A 178 6.75 -8.75 14.10
N VAL A 179 5.78 -9.02 13.24
CA VAL A 179 4.52 -9.71 13.57
C VAL A 179 4.31 -10.87 12.60
N CYS A 180 3.69 -11.96 13.08
CA CYS A 180 3.26 -13.05 12.23
C CYS A 180 2.15 -12.55 11.28
N GLY A 181 2.17 -13.01 10.04
CA GLY A 181 1.14 -12.72 9.06
C GLY A 181 1.03 -13.84 8.03
N PHE A 182 -0.11 -13.88 7.34
CA PHE A 182 -0.33 -14.84 6.27
C PHE A 182 0.15 -14.30 4.93
N GLN A 183 0.64 -15.20 4.10
CA GLN A 183 0.74 -15.07 2.65
C GLN A 183 -0.16 -16.15 2.07
N LEU A 184 -1.15 -15.74 1.30
CA LEU A 184 -2.21 -16.62 0.83
C LEU A 184 -2.33 -16.50 -0.68
N HIS A 185 -2.18 -17.62 -1.38
CA HIS A 185 -2.67 -17.79 -2.75
C HIS A 185 -4.04 -18.47 -2.69
N LEU A 186 -4.97 -17.98 -3.51
CA LEU A 186 -6.34 -18.45 -3.50
C LEU A 186 -6.97 -18.31 -4.89
N THR A 187 -7.94 -19.17 -5.18
CA THR A 187 -8.80 -19.04 -6.34
C THR A 187 -10.12 -18.41 -5.91
N ILE A 188 -10.45 -17.28 -6.51
CA ILE A 188 -11.75 -16.62 -6.35
C ILE A 188 -12.56 -16.78 -7.64
N ALA A 189 -13.87 -16.94 -7.49
CA ALA A 189 -14.78 -17.12 -8.63
C ALA A 189 -16.02 -16.24 -8.49
N ASP A 190 -16.55 -15.80 -9.61
CA ASP A 190 -17.91 -15.28 -9.73
C ASP A 190 -18.65 -16.02 -10.84
N ASP A 191 -19.86 -15.60 -11.20
CA ASP A 191 -20.63 -16.25 -12.26
C ASP A 191 -20.03 -16.05 -13.67
N SER A 192 -18.98 -15.22 -13.79
CA SER A 192 -18.37 -14.84 -15.06
C SER A 192 -16.99 -15.47 -15.29
N ALA A 193 -16.17 -15.67 -14.26
CA ALA A 193 -14.82 -16.22 -14.37
C ALA A 193 -14.25 -16.68 -13.01
N ASP A 194 -13.21 -17.50 -13.08
CA ASP A 194 -12.31 -17.88 -12.00
C ASP A 194 -10.96 -17.16 -12.13
N VAL A 195 -10.37 -16.75 -11.01
CA VAL A 195 -9.14 -15.96 -10.98
C VAL A 195 -8.25 -16.43 -9.84
N LEU A 196 -7.03 -16.85 -10.19
CA LEU A 196 -5.96 -17.06 -9.23
C LEU A 196 -5.40 -15.70 -8.77
N ALA A 197 -5.44 -15.46 -7.47
CA ALA A 197 -4.99 -14.23 -6.85
C ALA A 197 -4.15 -14.51 -5.59
N TRP A 198 -3.49 -13.48 -5.09
CA TRP A 198 -2.76 -13.55 -3.84
C TRP A 198 -3.08 -12.37 -2.94
N CYS A 199 -2.92 -12.56 -1.64
CA CYS A 199 -3.02 -11.51 -0.64
C CYS A 199 -2.13 -11.82 0.56
N VAL A 200 -1.86 -10.81 1.38
CA VAL A 200 -0.99 -10.97 2.55
C VAL A 200 -1.48 -10.15 3.73
N GLY A 201 -0.97 -10.47 4.92
CA GLY A 201 -1.21 -9.72 6.15
C GLY A 201 -2.69 -9.66 6.50
N GLN A 202 -3.19 -8.47 6.86
CA GLN A 202 -4.58 -8.29 7.29
C GLN A 202 -5.58 -8.77 6.25
N THR A 203 -5.34 -8.53 4.96
CA THR A 203 -6.29 -8.97 3.91
C THR A 203 -6.43 -10.49 3.85
N ALA A 204 -5.36 -11.24 4.13
CA ALA A 204 -5.44 -12.69 4.24
C ALA A 204 -6.17 -13.13 5.52
N VAL A 205 -5.99 -12.41 6.64
CA VAL A 205 -6.77 -12.63 7.87
C VAL A 205 -8.27 -12.43 7.62
N GLU A 206 -8.66 -11.44 6.82
CA GLU A 206 -10.08 -11.23 6.44
C GLU A 206 -10.64 -12.40 5.61
N PHE A 207 -9.84 -13.13 4.85
CA PHE A 207 -10.32 -14.35 4.18
C PHE A 207 -10.38 -15.53 5.12
N LEU A 208 -9.30 -15.71 5.88
CA LEU A 208 -9.13 -16.86 6.73
C LEU A 208 -10.03 -16.80 7.96
N GLN A 209 -10.48 -15.62 8.41
CA GLN A 209 -11.33 -15.45 9.59
C GLN A 209 -10.71 -16.02 10.89
N ILE A 210 -9.38 -16.13 10.92
CA ILE A 210 -8.56 -16.56 12.05
C ILE A 210 -7.25 -15.77 12.04
N SER A 211 -6.67 -15.50 13.22
CA SER A 211 -5.36 -14.85 13.30
C SER A 211 -4.22 -15.83 13.02
N PRO A 212 -3.02 -15.33 12.62
CA PRO A 212 -1.83 -16.17 12.46
C PRO A 212 -1.47 -16.96 13.71
N ASP A 213 -1.60 -16.36 14.89
CA ASP A 213 -1.24 -17.00 16.15
C ASP A 213 -2.21 -18.14 16.48
N GLU A 214 -3.52 -17.89 16.37
CA GLU A 214 -4.55 -18.93 16.58
C GLU A 214 -4.44 -20.07 15.56
N TYR A 215 -4.13 -19.77 14.29
CA TYR A 215 -3.95 -20.80 13.27
C TYR A 215 -2.73 -21.71 13.55
N LEU A 216 -1.65 -21.14 14.10
CA LEU A 216 -0.47 -21.90 14.49
C LEU A 216 -0.72 -22.81 15.70
N GLU A 217 -1.71 -22.52 16.53
CA GLU A 217 -2.11 -23.39 17.64
C GLU A 217 -2.91 -24.62 17.19
N LEU A 218 -3.53 -24.58 16.00
CA LEU A 218 -4.27 -25.71 15.46
C LEU A 218 -3.34 -26.88 15.06
N PRO A 219 -3.73 -28.14 15.35
CA PRO A 219 -3.12 -29.34 14.79
C PRO A 219 -3.09 -29.34 13.24
N GLU A 220 -2.13 -30.03 12.63
CA GLU A 220 -1.98 -30.05 11.16
C GLU A 220 -3.22 -30.57 10.42
N ASP A 221 -3.89 -31.58 10.97
CA ASP A 221 -5.13 -32.14 10.43
C ASP A 221 -6.31 -31.17 10.55
N GLU A 222 -6.39 -30.40 11.65
CA GLU A 222 -7.41 -29.37 11.84
C GLU A 222 -7.18 -28.17 10.91
N ARG A 223 -5.93 -27.79 10.63
CA ARG A 223 -5.61 -26.70 9.70
C ARG A 223 -6.13 -26.98 8.29
N ALA A 224 -5.92 -28.19 7.77
CA ALA A 224 -6.44 -28.57 6.47
C ALA A 224 -7.98 -28.55 6.46
N MET A 225 -8.62 -29.15 7.48
CA MET A 225 -10.08 -29.12 7.61
C MET A 225 -10.63 -27.69 7.66
N TYR A 226 -9.96 -26.79 8.38
CA TYR A 226 -10.34 -25.39 8.50
C TYR A 226 -10.40 -24.70 7.14
N LEU A 227 -9.36 -24.84 6.32
CA LEU A 227 -9.32 -24.25 4.98
C LEU A 227 -10.47 -24.76 4.08
N TYR A 228 -10.84 -26.04 4.19
CA TYR A 228 -11.99 -26.58 3.45
C TYR A 228 -13.33 -25.97 3.90
N THR A 229 -13.47 -25.54 5.16
CA THR A 229 -14.71 -24.92 5.63
C THR A 229 -14.96 -23.54 5.00
N LEU A 230 -13.91 -22.87 4.52
CA LEU A 230 -14.00 -21.57 3.88
C LEU A 230 -14.48 -21.66 2.42
N GLN A 231 -14.52 -22.87 1.84
CA GLN A 231 -14.94 -23.05 0.45
C GLN A 231 -16.40 -22.59 0.25
N ASN A 232 -16.63 -21.87 -0.84
CA ASN A 232 -17.89 -21.21 -1.22
C ASN A 232 -18.32 -20.01 -0.36
N GLU A 233 -17.53 -19.61 0.63
CA GLU A 233 -17.79 -18.37 1.36
C GLU A 233 -17.72 -17.16 0.42
N SER A 234 -18.61 -16.20 0.64
CA SER A 234 -18.76 -15.03 -0.23
C SER A 234 -18.06 -13.80 0.35
N PHE A 235 -17.41 -13.04 -0.52
CA PHE A 235 -16.64 -11.85 -0.16
C PHE A 235 -16.84 -10.73 -1.18
N VAL A 236 -16.74 -9.50 -0.70
CA VAL A 236 -16.47 -8.32 -1.55
C VAL A 236 -14.97 -8.04 -1.49
N VAL A 237 -14.32 -7.93 -2.65
CA VAL A 237 -12.86 -7.81 -2.73
C VAL A 237 -12.44 -6.62 -3.58
N ALA A 238 -11.34 -5.97 -3.21
CA ALA A 238 -10.63 -5.01 -4.05
C ALA A 238 -9.38 -5.66 -4.64
N ILE A 239 -9.37 -5.88 -5.96
CA ILE A 239 -8.34 -6.62 -6.69
C ILE A 239 -7.64 -5.73 -7.73
N ALA A 240 -6.32 -5.86 -7.85
CA ALA A 240 -5.50 -5.04 -8.75
C ALA A 240 -4.40 -5.86 -9.43
N ASN A 241 -4.03 -5.46 -10.66
CA ASN A 241 -2.98 -6.14 -11.41
C ASN A 241 -1.59 -5.64 -10.97
N THR A 242 -0.71 -6.56 -10.64
CA THR A 242 0.67 -6.27 -10.20
C THR A 242 1.74 -6.63 -11.25
N ARG A 243 1.38 -7.27 -12.39
CA ARG A 243 2.34 -7.70 -13.43
C ARG A 243 3.17 -6.58 -14.02
N LYS A 244 2.66 -5.34 -14.03
CA LYS A 244 3.32 -4.23 -14.74
C LYS A 244 4.64 -3.75 -14.11
N ARG A 245 5.03 -4.18 -12.90
CA ARG A 245 6.26 -3.71 -12.23
C ARG A 245 6.90 -4.70 -11.24
N VAL A 246 7.09 -5.97 -11.61
CA VAL A 246 8.22 -6.73 -11.02
C VAL A 246 9.49 -6.23 -11.71
N ASP A 247 9.89 -5.00 -11.39
CA ASP A 247 11.17 -4.43 -11.79
C ASP A 247 11.81 -3.90 -10.51
N GLY A 248 12.52 -4.78 -9.79
CA GLY A 248 13.32 -4.39 -8.62
C GLY A 248 13.41 -5.36 -7.43
N CYS A 249 12.67 -6.47 -7.38
CA CYS A 249 12.87 -7.47 -6.33
C CYS A 249 12.42 -8.86 -6.80
N ALA A 250 13.17 -9.45 -7.73
CA ALA A 250 13.06 -10.87 -8.04
C ALA A 250 14.08 -11.62 -7.18
N VAL A 251 13.63 -12.21 -6.08
CA VAL A 251 14.25 -13.41 -5.51
C VAL A 251 13.11 -14.34 -5.13
N GLY A 252 12.89 -15.37 -5.95
CA GLY A 252 11.89 -16.43 -5.75
C GLY A 252 11.19 -16.81 -7.04
N ASP A 253 11.66 -17.89 -7.65
CA ASP A 253 11.19 -18.49 -8.91
C ASP A 253 9.87 -19.26 -8.72
N GLU A 254 8.81 -18.56 -8.31
CA GLU A 254 7.43 -18.99 -8.50
C GLU A 254 6.67 -17.86 -9.19
N ALA A 255 5.90 -18.21 -10.21
CA ALA A 255 5.10 -17.24 -10.95
C ALA A 255 3.99 -16.67 -10.06
N VAL A 256 4.31 -15.66 -9.25
CA VAL A 256 3.36 -14.97 -8.38
C VAL A 256 2.16 -14.54 -9.24
N PRO A 257 0.91 -14.84 -8.80
CA PRO A 257 -0.25 -14.52 -9.61
C PRO A 257 -0.31 -13.03 -9.96
N ALA A 258 -0.90 -12.74 -11.11
CA ALA A 258 -0.97 -11.40 -11.68
C ALA A 258 -1.73 -10.39 -10.82
N TRP A 259 -2.56 -10.92 -9.93
CA TRP A 259 -3.65 -10.23 -9.27
C TRP A 259 -3.46 -10.28 -7.78
N GLU A 260 -3.36 -9.10 -7.19
CA GLU A 260 -3.29 -8.91 -5.75
C GLU A 260 -4.66 -8.47 -5.23
N ILE A 261 -5.18 -9.15 -4.22
CA ILE A 261 -6.32 -8.69 -3.44
C ILE A 261 -5.78 -7.77 -2.34
N THR A 262 -6.10 -6.49 -2.48
CA THR A 262 -5.64 -5.42 -1.58
C THR A 262 -6.56 -5.26 -0.37
N ARG A 263 -7.83 -5.67 -0.49
CA ARG A 263 -8.82 -5.67 0.60
C ARG A 263 -9.87 -6.76 0.35
N ALA A 264 -10.36 -7.35 1.43
CA ALA A 264 -11.47 -8.28 1.42
C ALA A 264 -12.42 -7.96 2.58
N GLN A 265 -13.69 -8.35 2.41
CA GLN A 265 -14.71 -8.29 3.44
C GLN A 265 -15.67 -9.44 3.21
N LYS A 266 -15.92 -10.26 4.24
CA LYS A 266 -16.89 -11.35 4.20
C LYS A 266 -18.31 -10.79 4.04
N CYS A 267 -19.11 -11.40 3.18
CA CYS A 267 -20.54 -11.12 3.04
C CYS A 267 -21.32 -11.77 4.20
N GLU A 268 -22.40 -11.12 4.65
CA GLU A 268 -23.33 -11.68 5.65
C GLU A 268 -24.30 -12.71 5.04
#